data_AF-A0A371J598-F1
#
_entry.id   AF-A0A371J598-F1
#
_cell.length_a   1.000
_cell.length_b   1.000
_cell.length_c   1.000
_cell.angle_alpha   90.00
_cell.angle_beta   90.00
_cell.angle_gamma   90.00
#
_symmetry.space_group_name_H-M   'P 1'
#
loop_
_entity.id
_entity.type
_entity.pdbx_description
1 polymer ?
#
loop_
_entity_poly.entity_id
_entity_poly.type
_entity_poly.pdbx_seq_one_letter_code
_entity_poly.pdbx_strand_id
1 'polypeptide(L)' 'MNSKERICGCFNITVDDIVSAKQNGCKSVEEIVKVTKAGRACGRCKEKAELTIIKVLQNRLYIK' A
#
# COMPACT_ATOMS: atom_id res chain seq x y z
N MET A 1 -9.16 6.75 -7.55
CA MET A 1 -8.45 6.90 -6.25
C MET A 1 -7.32 7.91 -6.41
N ASN A 2 -7.06 8.74 -5.40
CA ASN A 2 -6.02 9.76 -5.45
C ASN A 2 -4.67 9.15 -5.03
N SER A 3 -3.61 9.27 -5.82
CA SER A 3 -2.30 8.64 -5.54
C SER A 3 -1.65 9.15 -4.24
N LYS A 4 -2.06 10.33 -3.78
CA LYS A 4 -1.61 10.94 -2.51
C LYS A 4 -2.47 10.56 -1.31
N GLU A 5 -3.39 9.59 -1.45
CA GLU A 5 -4.19 9.14 -0.31
C GLU A 5 -3.27 8.49 0.73
N ARG A 6 -3.30 9.03 1.95
CA ARG A 6 -2.53 8.50 3.07
C ARG A 6 -3.19 7.21 3.56
N ILE A 7 -2.44 6.12 3.51
CA ILE A 7 -2.86 4.78 3.95
C ILE A 7 -2.49 4.56 5.42
N CYS A 8 -1.26 4.93 5.81
CA CYS A 8 -0.79 4.78 7.18
C CYS A 8 -0.48 6.14 7.80
N GLY A 9 -1.16 6.48 8.89
CA GLY A 9 -0.85 7.69 9.67
C GLY A 9 0.47 7.62 10.43
N CYS A 10 0.86 6.44 10.93
CA CYS A 10 2.04 6.29 11.79
C CYS A 10 3.36 6.47 11.05
N PHE A 11 3.44 5.93 9.83
CA PHE A 11 4.63 6.02 8.99
C PHE A 11 4.42 6.96 7.80
N ASN A 12 3.30 7.68 7.78
CA ASN A 12 2.92 8.63 6.73
C ASN A 12 2.97 8.04 5.30
N ILE A 13 2.63 6.75 5.16
CA ILE A 13 2.68 6.00 3.90
C ILE A 13 1.46 6.34 3.05
N THR A 14 1.68 6.52 1.76
CA THR A 14 0.67 6.84 0.75
C THR A 14 0.46 5.71 -0.26
N VAL A 15 -0.54 5.84 -1.14
CA VAL A 15 -0.73 4.93 -2.27
C VAL A 15 0.48 4.97 -3.22
N ASP A 16 1.09 6.14 -3.40
CA ASP A 16 2.28 6.31 -4.24
C ASP A 16 3.47 5.49 -3.74
N ASP A 17 3.68 5.41 -2.42
CA ASP A 17 4.72 4.56 -1.82
C ASP A 17 4.49 3.07 -2.12
N ILE A 18 3.23 2.65 -2.11
CA ILE A 18 2.83 1.27 -2.44
C ILE A 18 3.07 0.97 -3.93
N VAL A 19 2.73 1.91 -4.81
CA VAL A 19 2.99 1.79 -6.25
C VAL A 19 4.49 1.77 -6.52
N SER A 20 5.26 2.62 -5.85
CA SER A 20 6.72 2.65 -5.91
C SER A 20 7.32 1.32 -5.44
N ALA A 21 6.83 0.74 -4.34
CA ALA A 21 7.28 -0.57 -3.89
C ALA A 21 7.02 -1.67 -4.93
N LYS A 22 5.86 -1.65 -5.60
CA LYS A 22 5.58 -2.56 -6.73
C LYS A 22 6.55 -2.33 -7.90
N GLN A 23 6.84 -1.08 -8.26
CA GLN A 23 7.80 -0.75 -9.32
C GLN A 23 9.23 -1.19 -8.99
N ASN A 24 9.59 -1.20 -7.70
CA ASN A 24 10.85 -1.76 -7.20
C ASN A 24 10.91 -3.30 -7.25
N GLY A 25 9.87 -3.96 -7.74
CA GLY A 25 9.85 -5.41 -7.97
C GLY A 25 9.11 -6.21 -6.91
N CYS A 26 8.48 -5.57 -5.92
CA CYS A 26 7.65 -6.30 -4.96
C CYS A 26 6.39 -6.86 -5.64
N LYS A 27 6.16 -8.17 -5.51
CA LYS A 27 5.04 -8.87 -6.17
C LYS A 27 3.97 -9.37 -5.22
N SER A 28 4.22 -9.30 -3.91
CA SER A 28 3.33 -9.82 -2.88
C SER A 28 2.98 -8.77 -1.85
N VAL A 29 1.82 -8.96 -1.20
CA VAL A 29 1.34 -8.07 -0.13
C VAL A 29 2.37 -7.97 1.00
N GLU A 30 2.92 -9.11 1.42
CA GLU A 30 3.91 -9.18 2.49
C GLU A 30 5.19 -8.41 2.16
N GLU A 31 5.67 -8.47 0.92
CA GLU A 31 6.87 -7.72 0.49
C GLU A 31 6.62 -6.22 0.57
N ILE A 32 5.50 -5.77 0.02
CA ILE A 32 5.15 -4.35 0.03
C ILE A 32 4.94 -3.86 1.47
N VAL A 33 4.27 -4.63 2.33
CA VAL A 33 4.13 -4.32 3.76
C VAL A 33 5.49 -4.29 4.47
N LYS A 34 6.42 -5.17 4.11
CA LYS A 34 7.76 -5.21 4.70
C LYS A 34 8.60 -3.99 4.32
N VAL A 35 8.51 -3.53 3.07
CA VAL A 35 9.21 -2.34 2.57
C VAL A 35 8.55 -1.06 3.09
N THR A 36 7.23 -0.93 2.95
CA THR A 36 6.50 0.28 3.34
C THR A 36 6.31 0.40 4.85
N LYS A 37 6.25 -0.73 5.57
CA LYS A 37 5.87 -0.82 7.01
C LYS A 37 4.41 -0.46 7.30
N ALA A 38 3.56 -0.42 6.28
CA ALA A 38 2.14 -0.11 6.43
C ALA A 38 1.45 -1.15 7.33
N GLY A 39 0.77 -0.71 8.39
CA GLY A 39 0.05 -1.59 9.32
C GLY A 39 0.90 -2.24 10.43
N ARG A 40 2.23 -2.04 10.46
CA ARG A 40 3.13 -2.63 11.50
C ARG A 40 3.20 -1.85 12.82
N ALA A 41 2.81 -0.58 12.86
CA ALA A 41 2.88 0.25 14.07
C ALA A 41 1.65 0.06 14.98
N CYS A 42 0.50 0.63 14.60
CA CYS A 42 -0.70 0.64 15.41
C CYS A 42 -1.77 -0.37 14.97
N GLY A 43 -1.57 -1.08 13.85
CA GLY A 43 -2.51 -2.06 13.28
C GLY A 43 -3.79 -1.48 12.64
N ARG A 44 -4.18 -0.23 12.95
CA ARG A 44 -5.46 0.37 12.49
C ARG A 44 -5.63 0.45 10.98
N CYS A 45 -4.52 0.58 10.25
CA CYS A 45 -4.52 0.69 8.79
C CYS A 45 -4.17 -0.64 8.10
N LYS A 46 -4.01 -1.74 8.84
CA LYS A 46 -3.56 -3.03 8.29
C LYS A 46 -4.49 -3.50 7.18
N GLU A 47 -5.79 -3.59 7.46
CA GLU A 47 -6.79 -4.06 6.51
C GLU A 47 -6.89 -3.15 5.27
N LYS A 48 -6.90 -1.82 5.47
CA LYS A 48 -6.90 -0.84 4.37
C LYS A 48 -5.63 -0.93 3.53
N ALA A 49 -4.47 -1.13 4.15
CA ALA A 49 -3.20 -1.26 3.46
C ALA A 49 -3.17 -2.53 2.61
N GLU A 50 -3.53 -3.69 3.17
CA GLU A 50 -3.58 -4.97 2.45
C GLU A 50 -4.52 -4.88 1.24
N LEU A 51 -5.75 -4.34 1.43
CA LEU A 51 -6.70 -4.13 0.34
C LEU A 51 -6.15 -3.20 -0.75
N THR A 52 -5.49 -2.11 -0.37
CA THR A 52 -4.89 -1.17 -1.32
C THR A 52 -3.78 -1.85 -2.11
N ILE A 53 -2.90 -2.60 -1.42
CA ILE A 53 -1.80 -3.33 -2.05
C ILE A 53 -2.33 -4.37 -3.04
N ILE A 54 -3.36 -5.14 -2.67
CA ILE A 54 -3.99 -6.11 -3.58
C ILE A 54 -4.54 -5.40 -4.82
N LYS A 55 -5.23 -4.27 -4.66
CA LYS A 55 -5.72 -3.46 -5.80
C LYS A 55 -4.58 -2.97 -6.70
N VAL A 56 -3.45 -2.55 -6.11
CA VAL A 56 -2.26 -2.11 -6.84
C VAL A 56 -1.62 -3.27 -7.60
N LEU A 57 -1.47 -4.44 -6.96
CA LEU A 57 -0.91 -5.64 -7.59
C LEU A 57 -1.80 -6.12 -8.75
N GLN A 58 -3.12 -6.13 -8.55
CA GLN A 58 -4.10 -6.51 -9.58
C GLN A 58 -4.31 -5.45 -10.67
N ASN A 59 -3.58 -4.32 -10.65
CA ASN A 59 -3.81 -3.17 -11.55
C ASN A 59 -5.27 -2.66 -11.55
N ARG A 60 -6.04 -2.98 -10.50
CA ARG A 60 -7.46 -2.63 -10.37
C ARG A 60 -7.69 -1.21 -9.82
N LEU A 61 -6.62 -0.46 -9.52
CA LEU A 61 -6.70 0.93 -9.07
C LEU A 61 -7.36 1.90 -10.09
N TYR A 62 -7.45 1.50 -11.36
CA TYR A 62 -7.98 2.33 -12.47
C TYR A 62 -9.42 2.02 -12.88
N ILE A 63 -10.09 1.07 -12.23
CA ILE A 63 -11.51 0.84 -12.51
C ILE A 63 -12.28 1.91 -11.75
N LYS A 64 -12.67 2.91 -12.54
CA LYS A 64 -13.44 4.10 -12.19
C LYS A 64 -14.74 3.76 -11.47
#